data_AF-A0A6V8NKL7-F1
#
_entry.id   AF-A0A6V8NKL7-F1
#
_cell.length_a   1.000
_cell.length_b   1.000
_cell.length_c   1.000
_cell.angle_alpha   90.00
_cell.angle_beta   90.00
_cell.angle_gamma   90.00
#
_symmetry.space_group_name_H-M   'P 1'
#
loop_
_entity.id
_entity.type
_entity.pdbx_description
1 polymer ?
#
loop_
_entity_poly.entity_id
_entity_poly.type
_entity_poly.pdbx_seq_one_letter_code
_entity_poly.pdbx_strand_id
1 'polypeptide(L)'
;GNYDSVEDLWFDVATYISNNYDEGVLETIFIAGDGAPWIRGGTEYIPNAVYLLDRFHLCKYILRAVGRYPEVKKGIWKAIKRDDIVQVDTILQEALIRAQSETHKKAITDCFRYIKENWDGIQAYREYPAATGFSAEGHVSHVLSARLSSRPQGWSREGAEKMASLRVLKANGYSIQEEYIMQKTDNTPLIKACANAIHQQR
;
A
#
# COMPACT_ATOMS: atom_id res chain seq x y z
N GLY A 1 -9.98 -6.22 10.69
CA GLY A 1 -9.85 -4.88 11.25
C GLY A 1 -11.09 -4.54 12.03
N ASN A 2 -11.15 -3.31 12.53
CA ASN A 2 -12.23 -2.80 13.39
C ASN A 2 -13.39 -2.18 12.61
N TYR A 3 -13.44 -2.38 11.29
CA TYR A 3 -14.48 -1.84 10.43
C TYR A 3 -15.35 -2.97 9.93
N ASP A 4 -16.67 -2.74 9.96
CA ASP A 4 -17.68 -3.70 9.50
C ASP A 4 -17.80 -3.70 7.97
N SER A 5 -17.40 -2.60 7.31
CA SER A 5 -17.32 -2.48 5.85
C SER A 5 -16.11 -1.66 5.37
N VAL A 6 -15.84 -1.72 4.05
CA VAL A 6 -14.84 -0.87 3.37
C VAL A 6 -15.27 0.59 3.37
N GLU A 7 -16.57 0.83 3.30
CA GLU A 7 -17.17 2.16 3.34
C GLU A 7 -16.94 2.81 4.71
N ASP A 8 -17.18 2.08 5.81
CA ASP A 8 -16.92 2.58 7.17
C ASP A 8 -15.45 2.98 7.37
N LEU A 9 -14.52 2.20 6.80
CA LEU A 9 -13.10 2.53 6.82
C LEU A 9 -12.84 3.87 6.11
N TRP A 10 -13.36 4.06 4.90
CA TRP A 10 -13.08 5.27 4.14
C TRP A 10 -13.78 6.51 4.70
N PHE A 11 -14.96 6.35 5.31
CA PHE A 11 -15.59 7.44 6.06
C PHE A 11 -14.80 7.84 7.30
N ASP A 12 -14.24 6.89 8.03
CA ASP A 12 -13.37 7.18 9.16
C ASP A 12 -12.09 7.92 8.71
N VAL A 13 -11.49 7.49 7.59
CA VAL A 13 -10.36 8.19 6.97
C VAL A 13 -10.72 9.60 6.50
N ALA A 14 -11.89 9.79 5.87
CA ALA A 14 -12.36 11.10 5.44
C ALA A 14 -12.57 12.03 6.64
N THR A 15 -13.22 11.52 7.68
CA THR A 15 -13.46 12.24 8.95
C THR A 15 -12.14 12.62 9.61
N TYR A 16 -11.16 11.72 9.62
CA TYR A 16 -9.82 12.01 10.12
C TYR A 16 -9.17 13.18 9.38
N ILE A 17 -9.19 13.16 8.05
CA ILE A 17 -8.59 14.23 7.24
C ILE A 17 -9.26 15.56 7.55
N SER A 18 -10.60 15.59 7.56
CA SER A 18 -11.39 16.80 7.85
C SER A 18 -11.12 17.40 9.23
N ASN A 19 -10.92 16.54 10.23
CA ASN A 19 -10.67 16.98 11.60
C ASN A 19 -9.24 17.48 11.85
N ASN A 20 -8.27 17.07 11.04
CA ASN A 20 -6.85 17.30 11.30
C ASN A 20 -6.16 18.21 10.28
N TYR A 21 -6.78 18.44 9.12
CA TYR A 21 -6.21 19.24 8.04
C TYR A 21 -7.23 20.27 7.55
N ASP A 22 -6.75 21.44 7.15
CA ASP A 22 -7.59 22.44 6.47
C ASP A 22 -7.81 22.00 5.02
N GLU A 23 -8.99 21.43 4.74
CA GLU A 23 -9.36 20.96 3.41
C GLU A 23 -9.34 22.07 2.35
N GLY A 24 -9.49 23.34 2.75
CA GLY A 24 -9.44 24.48 1.84
C GLY A 24 -8.08 24.70 1.18
N VAL A 25 -7.01 24.14 1.75
CA VAL A 25 -5.63 24.23 1.22
C VAL A 25 -5.10 22.89 0.69
N LEU A 26 -5.85 21.79 0.80
CA LEU A 26 -5.45 20.48 0.29
C LEU A 26 -5.65 20.39 -1.23
N GLU A 27 -4.58 20.63 -1.97
CA GLU A 27 -4.59 20.59 -3.45
C GLU A 27 -4.77 19.18 -4.00
N THR A 28 -4.12 18.18 -3.41
CA THR A 28 -4.16 16.79 -3.89
C THR A 28 -3.87 15.81 -2.76
N ILE A 29 -4.65 14.74 -2.67
CA ILE A 29 -4.42 13.63 -1.74
C ILE A 29 -4.08 12.39 -2.54
N PHE A 30 -2.90 11.81 -2.31
CA PHE A 30 -2.52 10.57 -3.00
C PHE A 30 -2.97 9.34 -2.22
N ILE A 31 -3.79 8.51 -2.85
CA ILE A 31 -4.14 7.18 -2.33
C ILE A 31 -3.30 6.16 -3.08
N ALA A 32 -2.31 5.58 -2.41
CA ALA A 32 -1.39 4.63 -3.02
C ALA A 32 -1.67 3.19 -2.57
N GLY A 33 -1.57 2.23 -3.48
CA GLY A 33 -1.73 0.82 -3.13
C GLY A 33 -1.45 -0.15 -4.27
N ASP A 34 -1.64 -1.44 -4.01
CA ASP A 34 -1.25 -2.54 -4.88
C ASP A 34 -2.21 -2.83 -6.05
N GLY A 35 -3.23 -2.00 -6.25
CA GLY A 35 -4.27 -2.19 -7.28
C GLY A 35 -5.52 -2.90 -6.77
N ALA A 36 -5.60 -3.20 -5.46
CA ALA A 36 -6.82 -3.77 -4.89
C ALA A 36 -8.02 -2.80 -5.04
N PRO A 37 -9.20 -3.28 -5.50
CA PRO A 37 -10.36 -2.41 -5.73
C PRO A 37 -10.79 -1.61 -4.51
N TRP A 38 -10.70 -2.18 -3.31
CA TRP A 38 -11.08 -1.50 -2.07
C TRP A 38 -10.13 -0.35 -1.71
N ILE A 39 -8.86 -0.38 -2.15
CA ILE A 39 -7.93 0.73 -1.94
C ILE A 39 -8.27 1.85 -2.92
N ARG A 40 -8.42 1.49 -4.19
CA ARG A 40 -8.79 2.42 -5.26
C ARG A 40 -10.11 3.13 -4.96
N GLY A 41 -11.10 2.42 -4.44
CA GLY A 41 -12.40 2.98 -4.07
C GLY A 41 -12.33 4.15 -3.08
N GLY A 42 -11.23 4.30 -2.33
CA GLY A 42 -11.02 5.46 -1.47
C GLY A 42 -11.10 6.81 -2.19
N THR A 43 -10.80 6.85 -3.50
CA THR A 43 -10.93 8.09 -4.30
C THR A 43 -12.38 8.55 -4.46
N GLU A 44 -13.36 7.70 -4.18
CA GLU A 44 -14.79 8.05 -4.19
C GLU A 44 -15.22 8.78 -2.91
N TYR A 45 -14.46 8.60 -1.81
CA TYR A 45 -14.78 9.16 -0.49
C TYR A 45 -13.96 10.39 -0.14
N ILE A 46 -12.75 10.50 -0.70
CA ILE A 46 -11.79 11.56 -0.36
C ILE A 46 -11.75 12.61 -1.48
N PRO A 47 -12.09 13.88 -1.21
CA PRO A 47 -11.98 14.96 -2.20
C PRO A 47 -10.54 15.15 -2.68
N ASN A 48 -10.38 15.56 -3.95
CA ASN A 48 -9.08 15.80 -4.59
C ASN A 48 -8.12 14.57 -4.55
N ALA A 49 -8.68 13.37 -4.40
CA ALA A 49 -7.90 12.16 -4.31
C ALA A 49 -7.46 11.64 -5.69
N VAL A 50 -6.18 11.27 -5.78
CA VAL A 50 -5.58 10.66 -6.96
C VAL A 50 -5.01 9.31 -6.58
N TYR A 51 -5.41 8.28 -7.32
CA TYR A 51 -4.87 6.94 -7.12
C TYR A 51 -3.46 6.80 -7.70
N LEU A 52 -2.52 6.28 -6.92
CA LEU A 52 -1.17 5.94 -7.35
C LEU A 52 -0.94 4.42 -7.26
N LEU A 53 -0.46 3.82 -8.34
CA LEU A 53 -0.10 2.40 -8.32
C LEU A 53 1.22 2.18 -7.57
N ASP A 54 1.25 1.20 -6.66
CA ASP A 54 2.49 0.76 -6.04
C ASP A 54 3.46 0.18 -7.09
N ARG A 55 4.57 0.90 -7.29
CA ARG A 55 5.64 0.53 -8.22
C ARG A 55 6.36 -0.76 -7.83
N PHE A 56 6.36 -1.15 -6.55
CA PHE A 56 6.93 -2.43 -6.12
C PHE A 56 6.14 -3.60 -6.74
N HIS A 57 4.81 -3.55 -6.66
CA HIS A 57 3.96 -4.59 -7.25
C HIS A 57 4.08 -4.59 -8.77
N LEU A 58 4.05 -3.42 -9.42
CA LEU A 58 4.32 -3.31 -10.86
C LEU A 58 5.65 -3.99 -11.25
N CYS A 59 6.72 -3.70 -10.51
CA CYS A 59 8.02 -4.34 -10.72
C CYS A 59 7.96 -5.86 -10.52
N LYS A 60 7.26 -6.34 -9.48
CA LYS A 60 7.08 -7.77 -9.19
C LYS A 60 6.39 -8.51 -10.35
N TYR A 61 5.33 -7.95 -10.92
CA TYR A 61 4.65 -8.54 -12.09
C TYR A 61 5.56 -8.58 -13.32
N ILE A 62 6.26 -7.47 -13.61
CA ILE A 62 7.20 -7.40 -14.74
C ILE A 62 8.35 -8.40 -14.57
N LEU A 63 8.94 -8.49 -13.37
CA LEU A 63 10.02 -9.43 -13.08
C LEU A 63 9.56 -10.89 -13.21
N ARG A 64 8.34 -11.19 -12.77
CA ARG A 64 7.76 -12.54 -12.90
C ARG A 64 7.52 -12.90 -14.37
N ALA A 65 7.06 -11.95 -15.19
CA ALA A 65 6.77 -12.17 -16.60
C ALA A 65 8.04 -12.25 -17.48
N VAL A 66 8.96 -11.31 -17.31
CA VAL A 66 10.10 -11.12 -18.23
C VAL A 66 11.43 -10.82 -17.54
N GLY A 67 11.55 -11.05 -16.23
CA GLY A 67 12.74 -10.72 -15.46
C GLY A 67 14.03 -11.40 -15.95
N ARG A 68 13.90 -12.57 -16.59
CA ARG A 68 14.99 -13.32 -17.24
C ARG A 68 15.46 -12.73 -18.57
N TYR A 69 14.73 -11.75 -19.12
CA TYR A 69 14.99 -11.14 -20.43
C TYR A 69 15.22 -9.62 -20.27
N PRO A 70 16.47 -9.19 -20.01
CA PRO A 70 16.78 -7.79 -19.68
C PRO A 70 16.31 -6.77 -20.72
N GLU A 71 16.49 -7.07 -22.01
CA GLU A 71 16.08 -6.15 -23.10
C GLU A 71 14.56 -6.03 -23.21
N VAL A 72 13.82 -7.13 -23.02
CA VAL A 72 12.34 -7.12 -23.00
C VAL A 72 11.85 -6.28 -21.82
N LYS A 73 12.40 -6.50 -20.63
CA LYS A 73 12.10 -5.72 -19.42
C LYS A 73 12.38 -4.22 -19.65
N LYS A 74 13.53 -3.88 -20.23
CA LYS A 74 13.91 -2.49 -20.56
C LYS A 74 12.94 -1.88 -21.57
N GLY A 75 12.49 -2.65 -22.56
CA GLY A 75 11.46 -2.25 -23.51
C GLY A 75 10.14 -1.88 -22.84
N ILE A 76 9.65 -2.72 -21.91
CA ILE A 76 8.43 -2.45 -21.13
C ILE A 76 8.57 -1.15 -20.34
N TRP A 77 9.65 -0.96 -19.58
CA TRP A 77 9.84 0.26 -18.80
C TRP A 77 9.94 1.52 -19.68
N LYS A 78 10.53 1.40 -20.87
CA LYS A 78 10.61 2.49 -21.84
C LYS A 78 9.22 2.85 -22.40
N ALA A 79 8.38 1.85 -22.67
CA ALA A 79 7.00 2.05 -23.10
C ALA A 79 6.14 2.67 -21.98
N ILE A 80 6.24 2.17 -20.75
CA ILE A 80 5.59 2.76 -19.57
C ILE A 80 5.99 4.23 -19.40
N LYS A 81 7.30 4.53 -19.44
CA LYS A 81 7.79 5.91 -19.32
C LYS A 81 7.22 6.82 -20.43
N ARG A 82 6.95 6.27 -21.61
CA ARG A 82 6.37 6.99 -22.76
C ARG A 82 4.86 7.07 -22.73
N ASP A 83 4.20 6.42 -21.76
CA ASP A 83 2.75 6.32 -21.70
C ASP A 83 2.18 5.60 -22.94
N ASP A 84 2.80 4.49 -23.30
CA ASP A 84 2.48 3.71 -24.49
C ASP A 84 2.06 2.27 -24.11
N ILE A 85 0.81 2.11 -23.68
CA ILE A 85 0.25 0.81 -23.31
C ILE A 85 0.19 -0.16 -24.49
N VAL A 86 0.04 0.36 -25.72
CA VAL A 86 0.00 -0.45 -26.94
C VAL A 86 1.37 -1.11 -27.19
N GLN A 87 2.45 -0.36 -26.98
CA GLN A 87 3.80 -0.91 -27.05
C GLN A 87 4.07 -1.90 -25.91
N VAL A 88 3.53 -1.68 -24.71
CA VAL A 88 3.62 -2.66 -23.61
C VAL A 88 2.92 -3.98 -24.00
N ASP A 89 1.69 -3.90 -24.51
CA ASP A 89 0.94 -5.08 -24.99
C ASP A 89 1.74 -5.81 -26.07
N THR A 90 2.19 -5.10 -27.10
CA THR A 90 2.99 -5.67 -28.21
C THR A 90 4.19 -6.47 -27.69
N ILE A 91 4.97 -5.90 -26.76
CA ILE A 91 6.13 -6.56 -26.18
C ILE A 91 5.73 -7.82 -25.39
N LEU A 92 4.64 -7.76 -24.63
CA LEU A 92 4.16 -8.90 -23.85
C LEU A 92 3.54 -10.00 -24.72
N GLN A 93 2.86 -9.66 -25.82
CA GLN A 93 2.36 -10.63 -26.81
C GLN A 93 3.51 -11.37 -27.50
N GLU A 94 4.58 -10.66 -27.89
CA GLU A 94 5.78 -11.30 -28.44
C GLU A 94 6.43 -12.26 -27.43
N ALA A 95 6.51 -11.84 -26.16
CA ALA A 95 7.02 -12.69 -25.09
C ALA A 95 6.12 -13.92 -24.87
N LEU A 96 4.80 -13.76 -25.00
CA LEU A 96 3.81 -14.82 -24.83
C LEU A 96 3.95 -15.89 -25.92
N ILE A 97 4.16 -15.49 -27.18
CA ILE A 97 4.39 -16.42 -28.30
C ILE A 97 5.65 -17.27 -28.07
N ARG A 98 6.70 -16.68 -27.49
CA ARG A 98 7.98 -17.38 -27.24
C ARG A 98 7.96 -18.24 -25.97
N ALA A 99 7.00 -18.04 -25.08
CA ALA A 99 6.91 -18.74 -23.79
C ALA A 99 6.55 -20.23 -23.97
N GLN A 100 7.39 -21.11 -23.41
CA GLN A 100 7.26 -22.56 -23.60
C GLN A 100 6.36 -23.24 -22.56
N SER A 101 6.24 -22.67 -21.35
CA SER A 101 5.47 -23.28 -20.26
C SER A 101 4.20 -22.49 -19.95
N GLU A 102 3.14 -23.21 -19.59
CA GLU A 102 1.86 -22.60 -19.19
C GLU A 102 2.03 -21.66 -17.98
N THR A 103 2.94 -21.99 -17.05
CA THR A 103 3.27 -21.12 -15.92
C THR A 103 3.85 -19.78 -16.36
N HIS A 104 4.73 -19.78 -17.38
CA HIS A 104 5.34 -18.54 -17.90
C HIS A 104 4.32 -17.74 -18.71
N LYS A 105 3.52 -18.40 -19.56
CA LYS A 105 2.40 -17.75 -20.27
C LYS A 105 1.45 -17.08 -19.31
N LYS A 106 1.04 -17.78 -18.25
CA LYS A 106 0.19 -17.22 -17.19
C LYS A 106 0.82 -16.00 -16.52
N ALA A 107 2.12 -16.03 -16.22
CA ALA A 107 2.82 -14.88 -15.64
C ALA A 107 2.80 -13.65 -16.56
N ILE A 108 2.95 -13.85 -17.88
CA ILE A 108 2.87 -12.78 -18.89
C ILE A 108 1.45 -12.20 -18.96
N THR A 109 0.43 -13.07 -19.06
CA THR A 109 -0.98 -12.64 -19.11
C THR A 109 -1.41 -11.92 -17.83
N ASP A 110 -1.00 -12.43 -16.66
CA ASP A 110 -1.25 -11.77 -15.37
C ASP A 110 -0.57 -10.40 -15.31
N CYS A 111 0.66 -10.26 -15.84
CA CYS A 111 1.37 -8.98 -15.90
C CYS A 111 0.67 -7.97 -16.81
N PHE A 112 0.25 -8.36 -18.02
CA PHE A 112 -0.45 -7.44 -18.92
C PHE A 112 -1.77 -6.97 -18.31
N ARG A 113 -2.57 -7.89 -17.77
CA ARG A 113 -3.83 -7.56 -17.10
C ARG A 113 -3.59 -6.58 -15.95
N TYR A 114 -2.60 -6.85 -15.09
CA TYR A 114 -2.28 -5.97 -13.98
C TYR A 114 -1.89 -4.55 -14.42
N ILE A 115 -1.03 -4.43 -15.45
CA ILE A 115 -0.64 -3.12 -16.00
C ILE A 115 -1.85 -2.40 -16.58
N LYS A 116 -2.68 -3.11 -17.35
CA LYS A 116 -3.86 -2.53 -18.02
C LYS A 116 -4.90 -2.03 -17.02
N GLU A 117 -5.22 -2.84 -16.02
CA GLU A 117 -6.23 -2.51 -15.00
C GLU A 117 -5.80 -1.35 -14.09
N ASN A 118 -4.50 -1.07 -14.01
CA ASN A 118 -3.93 -0.02 -13.17
C ASN A 118 -3.23 1.09 -13.96
N TRP A 119 -3.52 1.23 -15.25
CA TRP A 119 -2.78 2.12 -16.14
C TRP A 119 -2.85 3.60 -15.73
N ASP A 120 -4.02 4.07 -15.35
CA ASP A 120 -4.25 5.42 -14.82
C ASP A 120 -3.46 5.68 -13.53
N GLY A 121 -3.37 4.70 -12.63
CA GLY A 121 -2.51 4.79 -11.44
C GLY A 121 -1.01 4.83 -11.76
N ILE A 122 -0.60 4.29 -12.91
CA ILE A 122 0.77 4.40 -13.44
C ILE A 122 0.97 5.78 -14.09
N GLN A 123 -0.01 6.26 -14.87
CA GLN A 123 0.00 7.56 -15.54
C GLN A 123 0.03 8.72 -14.56
N ALA A 124 -0.64 8.60 -13.41
CA ALA A 124 -0.70 9.62 -12.37
C ALA A 124 0.69 10.13 -11.95
N TYR A 125 1.73 9.28 -11.96
CA TYR A 125 3.11 9.73 -11.67
C TYR A 125 3.70 10.73 -12.68
N ARG A 126 3.16 10.79 -13.89
CA ARG A 126 3.54 11.78 -14.91
C ARG A 126 2.77 13.08 -14.74
N GLU A 127 1.49 12.96 -14.41
CA GLU A 127 0.58 14.09 -14.18
C GLU A 127 0.93 14.83 -12.88
N TYR A 128 1.40 14.09 -11.88
CA TYR A 128 1.76 14.59 -10.56
C TYR A 128 3.24 14.33 -10.25
N PRO A 129 4.18 15.17 -10.74
CA PRO A 129 5.62 15.01 -10.48
C PRO A 129 6.01 15.03 -8.99
N ALA A 130 5.16 15.61 -8.13
CA ALA A 130 5.33 15.59 -6.67
C ALA A 130 5.12 14.20 -6.05
N ALA A 131 4.52 13.25 -6.78
CA ALA A 131 4.32 11.88 -6.31
C ALA A 131 5.65 11.12 -6.22
N THR A 132 6.16 10.95 -5.00
CA THR A 132 7.46 10.31 -4.73
C THR A 132 7.41 8.78 -4.69
N GLY A 133 6.22 8.19 -4.54
CA GLY A 133 6.01 6.76 -4.37
C GLY A 133 5.47 6.41 -2.98
N PHE A 134 5.41 5.12 -2.66
CA PHE A 134 4.85 4.63 -1.39
C PHE A 134 5.76 3.57 -0.77
N SER A 135 5.91 3.58 0.56
CA SER A 135 6.84 2.72 1.31
C SER A 135 6.15 1.61 2.10
N ALA A 136 4.88 1.29 1.81
CA ALA A 136 4.11 0.31 2.60
C ALA A 136 4.81 -1.03 2.76
N GLU A 137 5.41 -1.58 1.71
CA GLU A 137 6.12 -2.86 1.78
C GLU A 137 7.24 -2.84 2.84
N GLY A 138 7.96 -1.72 2.95
CA GLY A 138 8.95 -1.51 3.99
C GLY A 138 8.33 -1.45 5.39
N HIS A 139 7.21 -0.73 5.55
CA HIS A 139 6.50 -0.66 6.83
C HIS A 139 5.93 -2.03 7.25
N VAL A 140 5.27 -2.73 6.33
CA VAL A 140 4.71 -4.07 6.60
C VAL A 140 5.82 -5.04 6.97
N SER A 141 6.87 -5.14 6.16
CA SER A 141 7.94 -6.12 6.38
C SER A 141 8.80 -5.81 7.62
N HIS A 142 9.24 -4.57 7.80
CA HIS A 142 10.20 -4.20 8.85
C HIS A 142 9.53 -3.82 10.18
N VAL A 143 8.34 -3.23 10.16
CA VAL A 143 7.67 -2.80 11.40
C VAL A 143 6.75 -3.90 11.92
N LEU A 144 5.82 -4.37 11.08
CA LEU A 144 4.74 -5.29 11.48
C LEU A 144 5.20 -6.75 11.47
N SER A 145 5.60 -7.27 10.32
CA SER A 145 5.97 -8.68 10.11
C SER A 145 7.13 -9.12 10.98
N ALA A 146 8.07 -8.21 11.29
CA ALA A 146 9.18 -8.48 12.22
C ALA A 146 8.72 -9.07 13.56
N ARG A 147 7.51 -8.72 14.04
CA ARG A 147 6.92 -9.32 15.25
C ARG A 147 5.75 -10.24 14.95
N LEU A 148 4.90 -9.91 13.99
CA LEU A 148 3.63 -10.60 13.77
C LEU A 148 3.76 -11.88 12.94
N SER A 149 4.79 -12.01 12.09
CA SER A 149 4.89 -13.12 11.13
C SER A 149 6.29 -13.73 10.98
N SER A 150 7.33 -13.16 11.58
CA SER A 150 8.73 -13.64 11.44
C SER A 150 9.00 -14.98 12.14
N ARG A 151 8.14 -15.37 13.08
CA ARG A 151 8.19 -16.65 13.81
C ARG A 151 6.78 -17.21 13.92
N PRO A 152 6.59 -18.54 13.91
CA PRO A 152 5.27 -19.13 14.14
C PRO A 152 4.68 -18.65 15.47
N GLN A 153 3.60 -17.88 15.41
CA GLN A 153 2.89 -17.33 16.56
C GLN A 153 1.39 -17.35 16.29
N GLY A 154 0.60 -17.69 17.31
CA GLY A 154 -0.85 -17.55 17.28
C GLY A 154 -1.25 -16.21 17.89
N TRP A 155 -2.09 -15.45 17.18
CA TRP A 155 -2.64 -14.19 17.66
C TRP A 155 -4.16 -14.27 17.68
N SER A 156 -4.78 -13.80 18.76
CA SER A 156 -6.18 -13.38 18.68
C SER A 156 -6.27 -12.11 17.81
N ARG A 157 -7.46 -11.82 17.26
CA ARG A 157 -7.67 -10.57 16.48
C ARG A 157 -7.26 -9.34 17.28
N GLU A 158 -7.79 -9.22 18.50
CA GLU A 158 -7.50 -8.12 19.42
C GLU A 158 -6.00 -8.05 19.78
N GLY A 159 -5.37 -9.21 20.01
CA GLY A 159 -3.94 -9.27 20.33
C GLY A 159 -3.05 -8.82 19.16
N ALA A 160 -3.41 -9.22 17.93
CA ALA A 160 -2.71 -8.79 16.72
C ALA A 160 -2.85 -7.27 16.52
N GLU A 161 -4.04 -6.72 16.71
CA GLU A 161 -4.31 -5.29 16.57
C GLU A 161 -3.54 -4.47 17.61
N LYS A 162 -3.63 -4.83 18.89
CA LYS A 162 -2.86 -4.17 19.96
C LYS A 162 -1.36 -4.22 19.69
N MET A 163 -0.86 -5.39 19.27
CA MET A 163 0.56 -5.54 18.94
C MET A 163 0.96 -4.67 17.74
N ALA A 164 0.17 -4.66 16.67
CA ALA A 164 0.42 -3.80 15.51
C ALA A 164 0.52 -2.32 15.92
N SER A 165 -0.42 -1.84 16.75
CA SER A 165 -0.39 -0.47 17.25
C SER A 165 0.85 -0.16 18.08
N LEU A 166 1.25 -1.06 18.99
CA LEU A 166 2.48 -0.89 19.78
C LEU A 166 3.73 -0.83 18.88
N ARG A 167 3.75 -1.60 17.79
CA ARG A 167 4.85 -1.57 16.80
C ARG A 167 4.90 -0.24 16.05
N VAL A 168 3.74 0.30 15.67
CA VAL A 168 3.63 1.62 15.01
C VAL A 168 4.09 2.72 15.96
N LEU A 169 3.58 2.76 17.20
CA LEU A 169 3.99 3.74 18.22
C LEU A 169 5.51 3.73 18.43
N LYS A 170 6.11 2.54 18.59
CA LYS A 170 7.55 2.40 18.72
C LYS A 170 8.31 2.91 17.48
N ALA A 171 7.81 2.64 16.28
CA ALA A 171 8.42 3.13 15.04
C ALA A 171 8.32 4.67 14.92
N ASN A 172 7.26 5.27 15.46
CA ASN A 172 7.07 6.71 15.56
C ASN A 172 7.84 7.37 16.72
N GLY A 173 8.73 6.64 17.41
CA GLY A 173 9.61 7.17 18.45
C GLY A 173 9.01 7.20 19.86
N TYR A 174 7.82 6.63 20.07
CA TYR A 174 7.20 6.59 21.40
C TYR A 174 7.85 5.51 22.28
N SER A 175 8.14 5.88 23.53
CA SER A 175 8.65 4.98 24.55
C SER A 175 7.52 4.19 25.20
N ILE A 176 7.26 2.98 24.68
CA ILE A 176 6.28 2.05 25.26
C ILE A 176 6.58 1.75 26.74
N GLN A 177 7.86 1.77 27.12
CA GLN A 177 8.30 1.52 28.49
C GLN A 177 7.88 2.66 29.42
N GLU A 178 8.12 3.92 29.03
CA GLU A 178 7.71 5.09 29.84
C GLU A 178 6.19 5.12 30.01
N GLU A 179 5.46 4.91 28.92
CA GLU A 179 3.99 4.87 28.92
C GLU A 179 3.45 3.77 29.86
N TYR A 180 4.08 2.60 29.86
CA TYR A 180 3.75 1.51 30.79
C TYR A 180 4.02 1.88 32.26
N ILE A 181 5.15 2.55 32.53
CA ILE A 181 5.53 2.97 33.89
C ILE A 181 4.55 4.03 34.41
N MET A 182 4.19 5.03 33.60
CA MET A 182 3.22 6.07 33.96
C MET A 182 1.87 5.47 34.36
N GLN A 183 1.31 4.57 33.54
CA GLN A 183 0.03 3.91 33.84
C GLN A 183 0.03 3.10 35.15
N LYS A 184 1.17 2.49 35.50
CA LYS A 184 1.30 1.74 36.76
C LYS A 184 1.32 2.65 37.98
N THR A 185 1.91 3.83 37.87
CA THR A 185 1.94 4.83 38.95
C THR A 185 0.54 5.38 39.24
N ASP A 186 -0.31 5.48 38.21
CA ASP A 186 -1.68 5.99 38.30
C ASP A 186 -2.74 4.91 38.61
N ASN A 187 -2.34 3.69 39.01
CA ASN A 187 -3.24 2.56 39.33
C ASN A 187 -4.27 2.24 38.23
N THR A 188 -3.96 2.59 36.98
CA THR A 188 -4.87 2.41 35.84
C THR A 188 -4.67 1.00 35.26
N PRO A 189 -5.75 0.24 34.97
CA PRO A 189 -5.61 -1.12 34.45
C PRO A 189 -4.84 -1.14 33.13
N LEU A 190 -4.01 -2.18 32.99
CA LEU A 190 -3.07 -2.41 31.90
C LEU A 190 -3.69 -2.23 30.51
N ILE A 191 -3.08 -1.34 29.72
CA ILE A 191 -3.36 -1.07 28.30
C ILE A 191 -4.68 -0.32 28.07
N LYS A 192 -4.84 0.85 28.69
CA LYS A 192 -5.80 1.87 28.21
C LYS A 192 -5.14 2.96 27.36
N ALA A 193 -3.83 3.19 27.49
CA ALA A 193 -3.16 4.30 26.81
C ALA A 193 -2.90 4.13 25.32
N CYS A 194 -3.26 2.98 24.74
CA CYS A 194 -3.25 2.88 23.29
C CYS A 194 -4.43 3.62 22.66
N ALA A 195 -5.60 3.76 23.30
CA ALA A 195 -6.75 4.38 22.62
C ALA A 195 -6.51 5.87 22.29
N ASN A 196 -6.13 6.69 23.28
CA ASN A 196 -6.02 8.14 23.09
C ASN A 196 -4.79 8.56 22.28
N ALA A 197 -3.64 7.88 22.45
CA ALA A 197 -2.44 8.17 21.66
C ALA A 197 -2.54 7.64 20.22
N ILE A 198 -3.31 6.56 19.99
CA ILE A 198 -3.67 6.13 18.63
C ILE A 198 -4.66 7.11 18.01
N HIS A 199 -5.63 7.63 18.77
CA HIS A 199 -6.63 8.60 18.28
C HIS A 199 -6.04 10.00 18.06
N GLN A 200 -4.93 10.34 18.69
CA GLN A 200 -4.17 11.56 18.37
C GLN A 200 -3.28 11.41 17.12
N GLN A 201 -3.17 10.20 16.55
CA GLN A 201 -2.46 9.89 15.30
C GLN A 201 -3.42 9.34 14.21
N ARG A 202 -4.69 9.72 14.25
CA ARG A 202 -5.88 8.86 14.31
C ARG A 202 -7.11 9.69 14.53
#